data_AF-A0A6V7LI02-F1
#
_entry.id   AF-A0A6V7LI02-F1
#
_cell.length_a   1.000
_cell.length_b   1.000
_cell.length_c   1.000
_cell.angle_alpha   90.00
_cell.angle_beta   90.00
_cell.angle_gamma   90.00
#
_symmetry.space_group_name_H-M   'P 1'
#
loop_
_entity.id
_entity.type
_entity.pdbx_description
1 polymer ?
#
loop_
_entity_poly.entity_id
_entity_poly.type
_entity_poly.pdbx_seq_one_letter_code
_entity_poly.pdbx_strand_id
1 'polypeptide(L)'
;VDLVTENGLFRAAVPSGASTGIHEALELRDNDKSKYHGKSVFKAVDNINSIIAPELLKAGLEVTQQTDIDNFLLKLDGTPNKSKLGANAILGVSLAVCKAGAAKKGIPLY
;
A
#
# COMPACT_ATOMS: atom_id res chain seq x y z
N VAL A 1 -4.06 -2.76 5.98
CA VAL A 1 -3.32 -3.76 5.19
C VAL A 1 -2.65 -4.69 6.15
N ASP A 2 -2.89 -5.99 5.97
CA ASP A 2 -2.25 -7.05 6.74
C ASP A 2 -1.32 -7.79 5.78
N LEU A 3 -0.07 -8.00 6.21
CA LEU A 3 0.93 -8.78 5.52
C LEU A 3 1.35 -9.92 6.44
N VAL A 4 1.40 -11.14 5.91
CA VAL A 4 1.74 -12.35 6.68
C VAL A 4 3.06 -12.89 6.17
N THR A 5 4.00 -13.15 7.08
CA THR A 5 5.23 -13.91 6.82
C THR A 5 5.36 -15.02 7.86
N GLU A 6 6.42 -15.81 7.79
CA GLU A 6 6.80 -16.76 8.83
C GLU A 6 7.06 -16.11 10.20
N ASN A 7 7.31 -14.79 10.25
CA ASN A 7 7.50 -14.03 11.48
C ASN A 7 6.19 -13.49 12.08
N GLY A 8 5.04 -13.72 11.43
CA GLY A 8 3.72 -13.34 11.93
C GLY A 8 2.93 -12.42 11.01
N LEU A 9 1.92 -11.76 11.59
CA LEU A 9 1.04 -10.81 10.90
C LEU A 9 1.46 -9.37 11.23
N PHE A 10 1.69 -8.58 10.19
CA PHE A 10 2.09 -7.18 10.26
C PHE A 10 1.01 -6.28 9.68
N ARG A 11 0.52 -5.35 10.49
CA ARG A 11 -0.61 -4.47 10.15
C ARG A 11 -0.18 -3.03 9.98
N ALA A 12 -0.60 -2.40 8.88
CA ALA A 12 -0.52 -0.97 8.68
C ALA A 12 -1.88 -0.38 8.28
N ALA A 13 -2.13 0.84 8.74
CA ALA A 13 -3.26 1.66 8.31
C ALA A 13 -2.69 2.95 7.69
N VAL A 14 -3.42 3.51 6.73
CA VAL A 14 -3.01 4.72 6.04
C VAL A 14 -3.85 5.89 6.54
N PRO A 15 -3.23 6.98 7.04
CA PRO A 15 -3.96 8.18 7.38
C PRO A 15 -4.53 8.81 6.11
N SER A 16 -5.67 9.50 6.24
CA SER A 16 -6.18 10.31 5.13
C SER A 16 -5.65 11.73 5.24
N GLY A 17 -5.24 12.29 4.09
CA GLY A 17 -4.94 13.71 3.95
C GLY A 17 -6.16 14.47 3.42
N ALA A 18 -6.18 15.78 3.62
CA ALA A 18 -7.16 16.68 2.98
C ALA A 18 -6.70 17.16 1.60
N SER A 19 -5.66 16.56 1.02
CA SER A 19 -4.83 17.24 0.03
C SER A 19 -5.53 17.53 -1.30
N THR A 20 -5.62 18.82 -1.60
CA THR A 20 -6.08 19.38 -2.88
C THR A 20 -4.91 19.79 -3.78
N GLY A 21 -3.67 19.46 -3.40
CA GLY A 21 -2.48 19.81 -4.17
C GLY A 21 -2.41 19.04 -5.48
N ILE A 22 -2.33 19.77 -6.61
CA ILE A 22 -2.25 19.22 -7.97
C ILE A 22 -1.01 18.33 -8.21
N HIS A 23 -0.03 18.36 -7.32
CA HIS A 23 1.22 17.60 -7.40
C HIS A 23 1.29 16.44 -6.39
N GLU A 24 0.25 16.23 -5.58
CA GLU A 24 0.27 15.19 -4.55
C GLU A 24 -0.12 13.81 -5.10
N ALA A 25 0.34 12.78 -4.40
CA ALA A 25 -0.06 11.42 -4.70
C ALA A 25 -1.57 11.25 -4.44
N LEU A 26 -2.27 10.58 -5.35
CA LEU A 26 -3.74 10.53 -5.33
C LEU A 26 -4.24 9.50 -4.31
N GLU A 27 -4.90 9.96 -3.26
CA GLU A 27 -5.72 9.09 -2.40
C GLU A 27 -6.96 8.63 -3.19
N LEU A 28 -7.08 7.32 -3.43
CA LEU A 28 -8.18 6.77 -4.23
C LEU A 28 -9.44 6.58 -3.38
N ARG A 29 -10.51 7.25 -3.79
CA ARG A 29 -11.87 7.17 -3.22
C ARG A 29 -12.85 6.63 -4.26
N ASP A 30 -13.90 5.95 -3.82
CA ASP A 30 -14.91 5.37 -4.72
C ASP A 30 -15.87 6.43 -5.29
N ASN A 31 -16.03 7.58 -4.62
CA ASN A 31 -16.94 8.67 -5.00
C ASN A 31 -18.43 8.29 -5.11
N ASP A 32 -18.83 7.12 -4.60
CA ASP A 32 -20.23 6.73 -4.47
C ASP A 32 -20.87 7.47 -3.28
N LYS A 33 -21.69 8.49 -3.57
CA LYS A 33 -22.35 9.30 -2.53
C LYS A 33 -23.26 8.48 -1.61
N SER A 34 -23.74 7.31 -2.04
CA SER A 34 -24.55 6.42 -1.21
C SER A 34 -23.74 5.69 -0.13
N LYS A 35 -22.40 5.65 -0.26
CA LYS A 35 -21.47 4.98 0.65
C LYS A 35 -20.53 6.01 1.27
N TYR A 36 -20.59 6.15 2.60
CA TYR A 36 -19.66 7.01 3.35
C TYR A 36 -19.53 8.43 2.75
N HIS A 37 -20.62 8.99 2.21
CA HIS A 37 -20.63 10.31 1.55
C HIS A 37 -19.59 10.43 0.41
N GLY A 38 -19.35 9.35 -0.36
CA GLY A 38 -18.36 9.32 -1.44
C GLY A 38 -16.93 9.03 -0.99
N LYS A 39 -16.70 8.79 0.32
CA LYS A 39 -15.36 8.65 0.90
C LYS A 39 -14.95 7.20 1.16
N SER A 40 -15.69 6.21 0.68
CA SER A 40 -15.24 4.82 0.76
C SER A 40 -13.97 4.57 -0.06
N VAL A 41 -13.27 3.49 0.28
CA VAL A 41 -11.96 3.11 -0.29
C VAL A 41 -11.97 1.69 -0.84
N PHE A 42 -13.13 1.16 -1.21
CA PHE A 42 -13.29 -0.23 -1.65
C PHE A 42 -12.43 -0.52 -2.87
N LYS A 43 -12.30 0.42 -3.81
CA LYS A 43 -11.42 0.27 -4.97
C LYS A 43 -9.94 0.18 -4.59
N ALA A 44 -9.48 0.97 -3.61
CA ALA A 44 -8.10 0.88 -3.13
C ALA A 44 -7.84 -0.46 -2.43
N VAL A 45 -8.81 -0.95 -1.65
CA VAL A 45 -8.75 -2.27 -1.01
C VAL A 45 -8.73 -3.40 -2.05
N ASP A 46 -9.57 -3.30 -3.08
CA ASP A 46 -9.60 -4.27 -4.18
C ASP A 46 -8.28 -4.26 -4.97
N ASN A 47 -7.72 -3.09 -5.26
CA ASN A 47 -6.39 -2.97 -5.89
C ASN A 47 -5.31 -3.69 -5.05
N ILE A 48 -5.37 -3.63 -3.73
CA ILE A 48 -4.44 -4.38 -2.86
C ILE A 48 -4.63 -5.88 -3.05
N ASN A 49 -5.85 -6.37 -2.89
CA ASN A 49 -6.14 -7.80 -2.84
C ASN A 49 -6.02 -8.49 -4.20
N SER A 50 -6.46 -7.81 -5.26
CA SER A 50 -6.63 -8.38 -6.60
C SER A 50 -5.47 -8.09 -7.53
N ILE A 51 -4.64 -7.07 -7.25
CA ILE A 51 -3.51 -6.68 -8.11
C ILE A 51 -2.19 -6.69 -7.35
N ILE A 52 -2.06 -5.90 -6.27
CA ILE A 52 -0.77 -5.73 -5.59
C ILE A 52 -0.32 -7.03 -4.94
N ALA A 53 -1.19 -7.67 -4.16
CA ALA A 53 -0.86 -8.90 -3.42
C ALA A 53 -0.35 -10.03 -4.34
N PRO A 54 -1.06 -10.45 -5.41
CA PRO A 54 -0.57 -11.52 -6.27
C PRO A 54 0.72 -11.16 -6.99
N GLU A 55 0.89 -9.91 -7.45
CA GLU A 55 2.09 -9.50 -8.17
C GLU A 55 3.31 -9.37 -7.24
N LEU A 56 3.12 -8.85 -6.01
CA LEU A 56 4.19 -8.74 -5.02
C LEU A 56 4.67 -10.12 -4.55
N LEU A 57 3.74 -11.06 -4.33
CA LEU A 57 4.09 -12.44 -3.97
C LEU A 57 4.86 -13.14 -5.09
N LYS A 58 4.48 -12.93 -6.36
CA LYS A 58 5.21 -13.46 -7.53
C LYS A 58 6.60 -12.86 -7.68
N ALA A 59 6.80 -11.61 -7.28
CA ALA A 59 8.08 -10.92 -7.39
C ALA A 59 9.16 -11.57 -6.49
N GLY A 60 8.77 -12.30 -5.44
CA GLY A 60 9.71 -13.02 -4.58
C GLY A 60 10.71 -12.13 -3.86
N LEU A 61 10.35 -10.87 -3.61
CA LEU A 61 11.18 -9.90 -2.92
C LEU A 61 11.14 -10.14 -1.41
N GLU A 62 12.29 -9.99 -0.75
CA GLU A 62 12.37 -10.10 0.70
C GLU A 62 11.82 -8.84 1.38
N VAL A 63 11.09 -8.99 2.49
CA VAL A 63 10.51 -7.84 3.24
C VAL A 63 11.57 -6.88 3.80
N THR A 64 12.84 -7.26 3.79
CA THR A 64 13.97 -6.39 4.16
C THR A 64 14.43 -5.47 3.02
N GLN A 65 13.97 -5.70 1.79
CA GLN A 65 14.31 -4.96 0.56
C GLN A 65 13.29 -3.83 0.31
N GLN A 66 13.14 -2.91 1.26
CA GLN A 66 12.13 -1.85 1.21
C GLN A 66 12.17 -1.05 -0.10
N THR A 67 13.36 -0.61 -0.53
CA THR A 67 13.55 0.16 -1.76
C THR A 67 13.08 -0.60 -3.00
N ASP A 68 13.39 -1.90 -3.10
CA ASP A 68 13.02 -2.71 -4.26
C ASP A 68 11.52 -2.97 -4.29
N ILE A 69 10.91 -3.21 -3.13
CA ILE A 69 9.47 -3.36 -2.99
C ILE A 69 8.75 -2.06 -3.36
N ASP A 70 9.20 -0.91 -2.86
CA ASP A 70 8.57 0.36 -3.18
C ASP A 70 8.72 0.69 -4.68
N ASN A 71 9.89 0.46 -5.26
CA ASN A 71 10.11 0.60 -6.71
C ASN A 71 9.22 -0.33 -7.52
N PHE A 72 9.03 -1.57 -7.07
CA PHE A 72 8.11 -2.53 -7.66
C PHE A 72 6.67 -2.02 -7.63
N LEU A 73 6.19 -1.54 -6.47
CA LEU A 73 4.84 -1.00 -6.31
C LEU A 73 4.61 0.25 -7.19
N LEU A 74 5.60 1.14 -7.25
CA LEU A 74 5.58 2.33 -8.11
C LEU A 74 5.52 1.95 -9.59
N LYS A 75 6.30 0.95 -10.01
CA LYS A 75 6.30 0.45 -11.40
C LYS A 75 4.98 -0.26 -11.75
N LEU A 76 4.41 -1.00 -10.80
CA LEU A 76 3.14 -1.71 -10.98
C LEU A 76 1.97 -0.74 -11.20
N ASP A 77 1.98 0.38 -10.47
CA ASP A 77 1.07 1.49 -10.70
C ASP A 77 1.34 2.19 -12.04
N GLY A 78 2.60 2.54 -12.30
CA GLY A 78 3.04 3.11 -13.57
C GLY A 78 2.62 4.56 -13.82
N THR A 79 2.04 5.25 -12.83
CA THR A 79 1.66 6.67 -12.93
C THR A 79 2.53 7.52 -12.00
N PRO A 80 2.83 8.79 -12.37
CA PRO A 80 3.68 9.66 -11.55
C PRO A 80 3.06 9.97 -10.17
N ASN A 81 1.74 9.99 -10.09
CA ASN A 81 0.97 10.37 -8.89
C ASN A 81 0.24 9.20 -8.23
N LYS A 82 0.56 7.94 -8.57
CA LYS A 82 -0.07 6.76 -7.97
C LYS A 82 -1.59 6.68 -8.19
N SER A 83 -2.08 7.24 -9.30
CA SER A 83 -3.52 7.39 -9.57
C SER A 83 -4.20 6.12 -10.06
N LYS A 84 -3.45 5.12 -10.54
CA LYS A 84 -4.03 3.86 -11.03
C LYS A 84 -4.44 2.95 -9.87
N LEU A 85 -3.50 2.70 -8.95
CA LEU A 85 -3.71 1.82 -7.79
C LEU A 85 -4.17 2.59 -6.55
N GLY A 86 -3.84 3.87 -6.46
CA GLY A 86 -4.09 4.71 -5.30
C GLY A 86 -2.88 4.78 -4.37
N ALA A 87 -2.49 5.99 -3.98
CA ALA A 87 -1.41 6.21 -3.04
C ALA A 87 -1.68 5.54 -1.69
N ASN A 88 -2.94 5.51 -1.26
CA ASN A 88 -3.40 4.81 -0.06
C ASN A 88 -3.29 3.29 -0.14
N ALA A 89 -3.43 2.69 -1.33
CA ALA A 89 -3.18 1.27 -1.52
C ALA A 89 -1.69 0.96 -1.39
N ILE A 90 -0.85 1.70 -2.12
CA ILE A 90 0.61 1.49 -2.17
C ILE A 90 1.25 1.72 -0.80
N LEU A 91 0.92 2.84 -0.14
CA LEU A 91 1.49 3.17 1.18
C LEU A 91 1.11 2.15 2.24
N GLY A 92 -0.11 1.61 2.18
CA GLY A 92 -0.56 0.59 3.14
C GLY A 92 0.27 -0.68 3.07
N VAL A 93 0.62 -1.12 1.85
CA VAL A 93 1.50 -2.28 1.64
C VAL A 93 2.94 -1.94 2.04
N SER A 94 3.46 -0.80 1.60
CA SER A 94 4.81 -0.32 1.91
C SER A 94 5.10 -0.29 3.42
N LEU A 95 4.18 0.24 4.23
CA LEU A 95 4.31 0.29 5.69
C LEU A 95 4.21 -1.09 6.35
N ALA A 96 3.35 -1.97 5.84
CA ALA A 96 3.21 -3.33 6.37
C ALA A 96 4.50 -4.15 6.10
N VAL A 97 5.09 -3.97 4.92
CA VAL A 97 6.41 -4.53 4.56
C VAL A 97 7.50 -4.02 5.49
N CYS A 98 7.58 -2.70 5.73
CA CYS A 98 8.59 -2.12 6.61
C CYS A 98 8.56 -2.74 8.02
N LYS A 99 7.36 -2.94 8.58
CA LYS A 99 7.16 -3.63 9.86
C LYS A 99 7.60 -5.08 9.83
N ALA A 100 7.27 -5.81 8.77
CA ALA A 100 7.73 -7.18 8.57
C ALA A 100 9.26 -7.26 8.44
N GLY A 101 9.87 -6.28 7.74
CA GLY A 101 11.31 -6.14 7.59
C GLY A 101 12.05 -5.92 8.91
N ALA A 102 11.50 -5.08 9.81
CA ALA A 102 12.05 -4.89 11.16
C ALA A 102 12.01 -6.19 11.97
N ALA A 103 10.87 -6.90 11.94
CA ALA A 103 10.73 -8.19 12.63
C ALA A 103 11.67 -9.27 12.06
N LYS A 104 11.81 -9.35 10.73
CA LYS A 104 12.76 -10.25 10.06
C LYS A 104 14.21 -9.98 10.47
N LYS A 105 14.55 -8.71 10.71
CA LYS A 105 15.88 -8.28 11.20
C LYS A 105 16.08 -8.43 12.72
N GLY A 106 15.02 -8.76 13.47
CA GLY A 106 15.08 -8.86 14.93
C GLY A 106 15.30 -7.52 15.64
N ILE A 107 14.86 -6.42 15.04
CA ILE A 107 15.01 -5.06 15.59
C ILE A 107 13.65 -4.37 15.78
N PRO A 108 13.56 -3.37 16.66
CA PRO A 108 12.45 -2.43 16.66
C PRO A 108 12.31 -1.73 15.31
N LEU A 109 11.15 -1.10 15.08
CA LEU A 109 10.89 -0.37 13.82
C LEU A 109 11.76 0.90 13.66
N TYR A 110 12.23 1.50 14.77
CA TYR A 110 12.99 2.75 14.80
C TYR A 110 14.50 2.54 14.69
#